data_AF-A0A3Q8HZ68-F1
#
_entry.id   AF-A0A3Q8HZ68-F1
#
_cell.length_a   1.000
_cell.length_b   1.000
_cell.length_c   1.000
_cell.angle_alpha   90.00
_cell.angle_beta   90.00
_cell.angle_gamma   90.00
#
_symmetry.space_group_name_H-M   'P 1'
#
loop_
_entity.id
_entity.type
_entity.pdbx_description
1 polymer ?
#
loop_
_entity_poly.entity_id
_entity_poly.type
_entity_poly.pdbx_seq_one_letter_code
_entity_poly.pdbx_strand_id
1 'polypeptide(L)'
;MGNSHEDTSATVPEAVAEEVSLFSTTDIVLFSLIVGVLTYWFIFKKKKEEIPEFSKIQTTAPPVKESSFVEKMKKTGRNIIVFYGSQTGTAEEFANRLSKDAHRYGMRGMSADPEEYDLADLSSLPEIDKSLVVFCMATYGEGDPTDNAQDFYDWLQETDVDLTGVKFAVFGLGNKTYEHFNAMGKYVDQRLEQLGAQRIFELGLGDDDGNLEEDFITWREQFWPAVCEFFGVEATGEESSIRQYELVVHEDMDTAKVYTGEMGRLKSYENQKPPFDAKNPFLAAVTTNRKLNQGTERHLMHLELDISDSKIRYESGDHVAVYPANDSTLVNQIGEILGADLDVIMSLNNLDEESNKKHPFPCPTTYRTALTYYLDITNPPRTNVLYELAQYASEPSEQEHLHKMASSSGEGKELYLSWVVEARRHILAIL
;
A
#
# COMPACT_ATOMS: atom_id res chain seq x y z
N MET A 1 51.77 -23.93 79.22
CA MET A 1 50.62 -24.58 79.88
C MET A 1 50.10 -23.61 80.93
N GLY A 2 48.87 -23.10 80.75
CA GLY A 2 48.09 -22.27 81.69
C GLY A 2 48.64 -20.87 81.96
N ASN A 3 47.85 -19.82 82.18
CA ASN A 3 46.41 -19.64 82.21
C ASN A 3 46.13 -18.12 82.30
N SER A 4 45.16 -17.64 81.53
CA SER A 4 44.07 -16.71 81.93
C SER A 4 44.33 -15.31 82.53
N HIS A 5 43.59 -14.34 81.94
CA HIS A 5 43.17 -13.01 82.43
C HIS A 5 44.29 -11.97 82.62
N GLU A 6 44.15 -10.68 82.31
CA GLU A 6 43.00 -9.78 82.45
C GLU A 6 43.26 -8.49 81.65
N ASP A 7 42.19 -7.74 81.40
CA ASP A 7 42.10 -6.45 80.68
C ASP A 7 43.13 -5.38 81.05
N THR A 8 43.51 -4.54 80.08
CA THR A 8 43.53 -3.08 80.29
C THR A 8 43.59 -2.29 78.98
N SER A 9 42.86 -1.19 79.01
CA SER A 9 42.52 -0.23 77.96
C SER A 9 43.69 0.36 77.17
N ALA A 10 43.48 0.57 75.87
CA ALA A 10 44.07 1.69 75.15
C ALA A 10 43.05 2.25 74.13
N THR A 11 42.70 3.50 74.35
CA THR A 11 41.83 4.39 73.57
C THR A 11 42.25 4.51 72.10
N VAL A 12 41.31 4.30 71.18
CA VAL A 12 41.44 4.63 69.75
C VAL A 12 40.61 5.89 69.49
N PRO A 13 41.16 6.95 68.88
CA PRO A 13 40.42 8.19 68.64
C PRO A 13 39.43 8.03 67.47
N GLU A 14 38.24 8.62 67.63
CA GLU A 14 37.21 8.81 66.60
C GLU A 14 37.80 9.49 65.36
N ALA A 15 37.80 8.78 64.24
CA ALA A 15 37.98 9.37 62.92
C ALA A 15 36.61 9.90 62.46
N VAL A 16 36.45 11.23 62.48
CA VAL A 16 35.35 11.92 61.83
C VAL A 16 35.47 11.69 60.33
N ALA A 17 34.52 10.98 59.74
CA ALA A 17 34.43 10.85 58.30
C ALA A 17 33.99 12.21 57.71
N GLU A 18 34.93 12.95 57.12
CA GLU A 18 34.58 14.03 56.19
C GLU A 18 34.00 13.40 54.92
N GLU A 19 32.70 13.57 54.70
CA GLU A 19 32.11 13.35 53.38
C GLU A 19 32.74 14.35 52.40
N VAL A 20 33.70 13.88 51.61
CA VAL A 20 34.23 14.64 50.48
C VAL A 20 33.11 14.70 49.43
N SER A 21 32.43 15.84 49.39
CA SER A 21 31.50 16.18 48.31
C SER A 21 32.27 16.14 46.99
N LEU A 22 31.99 15.13 46.17
CA LEU A 22 32.67 14.82 44.90
C LEU A 22 32.50 15.89 43.83
N PHE A 23 31.64 16.89 44.05
CA PHE A 23 31.38 17.98 43.11
C PHE A 23 31.32 19.30 43.87
N SER A 24 32.16 20.27 43.50
CA SER A 24 32.03 21.62 44.03
C SER A 24 30.72 22.25 43.58
N THR A 25 30.21 23.24 44.31
CA THR A 25 29.00 23.99 43.91
C THR A 25 29.14 24.61 42.51
N THR A 26 30.36 24.97 42.12
CA THR A 26 30.71 25.41 40.77
C THR A 26 30.57 24.30 39.72
N ASP A 27 30.93 23.06 40.04
CA ASP A 27 30.79 21.91 39.13
C ASP A 27 29.32 21.55 38.91
N ILE A 28 28.49 21.64 39.95
CA ILE A 28 27.04 21.38 39.86
C ILE A 28 26.36 22.42 38.97
N VAL A 29 26.75 23.69 39.08
CA VAL A 29 26.23 24.77 38.22
C VAL A 29 26.67 24.56 36.78
N LEU A 30 27.93 24.16 36.54
CA LEU A 30 28.44 23.90 35.19
C LEU A 30 27.73 22.69 34.56
N PHE A 31 27.53 21.61 35.32
CA PHE A 31 26.79 20.43 34.84
C PHE A 31 25.33 20.77 34.53
N SER A 32 24.68 21.57 35.38
CA SER A 32 23.29 22.00 35.16
C SER A 32 23.16 22.88 33.92
N LEU A 33 24.15 23.74 33.66
CA LEU A 33 24.23 24.55 32.44
C LEU A 33 24.44 23.70 31.19
N ILE A 34 25.34 22.72 31.25
CA ILE A 34 25.61 21.80 30.13
C ILE A 34 24.37 20.94 29.84
N VAL A 35 23.72 20.39 30.86
CA VAL A 35 22.48 19.62 30.71
C VAL A 35 21.35 20.52 30.19
N GLY A 36 21.25 21.76 30.65
CA GLY A 36 20.29 22.74 30.14
C GLY A 36 20.51 23.10 28.68
N VAL A 37 21.77 23.27 28.26
CA VAL A 37 22.13 23.54 26.85
C VAL A 37 21.90 22.30 25.99
N LEU A 38 22.26 21.11 26.47
CA LEU A 38 22.03 19.86 25.76
C LEU A 38 20.54 19.53 25.62
N THR A 39 19.74 19.73 26.66
CA THR A 39 18.27 19.54 26.60
C THR A 39 17.62 20.60 25.73
N TYR A 40 18.03 21.86 25.80
CA TYR A 40 17.59 22.90 24.87
C TYR A 40 17.95 22.55 23.42
N TRP A 41 19.18 22.10 23.17
CA TRP A 41 19.62 21.68 21.85
C TRP A 41 18.88 20.42 21.37
N PHE A 42 18.58 19.45 22.24
CA PHE A 42 17.84 18.24 21.84
C PHE A 42 16.36 18.52 21.58
N ILE A 43 15.74 19.41 22.36
CA ILE A 43 14.32 19.78 22.23
C ILE A 43 14.10 20.74 21.06
N PHE A 44 14.99 21.72 20.87
CA PHE A 44 14.84 22.75 19.83
C PHE A 44 15.57 22.46 18.52
N LYS A 45 16.41 21.41 18.47
CA LYS A 45 17.04 20.92 17.23
C LYS A 45 16.36 19.67 16.65
N LYS A 46 15.13 19.36 17.08
CA LYS A 46 14.17 18.79 16.12
C LYS A 46 13.93 19.88 15.08
N LYS A 47 14.73 19.87 14.00
CA LYS A 47 14.37 20.60 12.78
C LYS A 47 12.90 20.24 12.53
N LYS A 48 12.02 21.24 12.51
CA LYS A 48 10.78 21.08 11.77
C LYS A 48 11.23 20.70 10.36
N GLU A 49 10.96 19.48 9.95
CA GLU A 49 11.03 19.15 8.54
C GLU A 49 10.05 20.12 7.87
N GLU A 50 10.61 21.04 7.08
CA GLU A 50 9.80 21.93 6.28
C GLU A 50 9.03 21.06 5.30
N ILE A 51 7.71 21.19 5.34
CA ILE A 51 6.80 20.54 4.41
C ILE A 51 7.25 20.99 3.02
N PRO A 52 7.64 20.08 2.11
CA PRO A 52 8.02 20.49 0.77
C PRO A 52 6.82 21.21 0.14
N GLU A 53 7.05 22.39 -0.44
CA GLU A 53 6.05 23.06 -1.27
C GLU A 53 6.15 22.48 -2.68
N PHE A 54 5.05 21.92 -3.17
CA PHE A 54 4.99 21.22 -4.44
C PHE A 54 4.33 22.07 -5.53
N SER A 55 4.71 21.82 -6.78
CA SER A 55 4.17 22.52 -7.95
C SER A 55 2.81 21.94 -8.34
N LYS A 56 1.77 22.78 -8.43
CA LYS A 56 0.44 22.35 -8.87
C LYS A 56 0.49 21.84 -10.32
N ILE A 57 0.18 20.56 -10.53
CA ILE A 57 -0.06 19.99 -11.86
C ILE A 57 -1.52 20.25 -12.24
N GLN A 58 -1.76 20.69 -13.46
CA GLN A 58 -3.10 21.09 -13.94
C GLN A 58 -3.84 19.86 -14.48
N THR A 59 -4.74 19.28 -13.69
CA THR A 59 -5.57 18.14 -14.08
C THR A 59 -6.75 18.54 -14.97
N THR A 60 -7.12 17.64 -15.89
CA THR A 60 -8.38 17.70 -16.65
C THR A 60 -9.59 17.45 -15.75
N ALA A 61 -10.78 17.89 -16.18
CA ALA A 61 -12.02 18.00 -15.41
C ALA A 61 -12.23 16.94 -14.31
N PRO A 62 -12.55 17.34 -13.06
CA PRO A 62 -12.63 16.44 -11.92
C PRO A 62 -13.77 15.42 -12.08
N PRO A 63 -13.62 14.21 -11.51
CA PRO A 63 -14.69 13.22 -11.51
C PRO A 63 -15.91 13.73 -10.72
N VAL A 64 -17.09 13.16 -11.02
CA VAL A 64 -18.28 13.39 -10.21
C VAL A 64 -18.08 12.66 -8.89
N LYS A 65 -17.91 13.41 -7.80
CA LYS A 65 -17.81 12.84 -6.46
C LYS A 65 -19.08 12.07 -6.10
N GLU A 66 -18.90 10.89 -5.53
CA GLU A 66 -19.97 10.07 -4.98
C GLU A 66 -20.60 10.73 -3.74
N SER A 67 -21.74 10.20 -3.28
CA SER A 67 -22.31 10.56 -1.99
C SER A 67 -21.34 10.27 -0.84
N SER A 68 -21.57 10.89 0.32
CA SER A 68 -20.71 10.77 1.50
C SER A 68 -20.31 9.33 1.83
N PHE A 69 -19.00 9.08 1.96
CA PHE A 69 -18.50 7.75 2.33
C PHE A 69 -18.94 7.37 3.75
N VAL A 70 -19.13 8.32 4.65
CA VAL A 70 -19.61 8.07 6.03
C VAL A 70 -21.03 7.55 6.01
N GLU A 71 -21.92 8.14 5.20
CA GLU A 71 -23.29 7.62 5.02
C GLU A 71 -23.29 6.21 4.42
N LYS A 72 -22.42 5.97 3.44
CA LYS A 72 -22.23 4.65 2.85
C LYS A 72 -21.73 3.62 3.87
N MET A 73 -20.77 3.98 4.72
CA MET A 73 -20.30 3.12 5.81
C MET A 73 -21.42 2.81 6.81
N LYS A 74 -22.24 3.81 7.20
CA LYS A 74 -23.42 3.59 8.06
C LYS A 74 -24.42 2.63 7.43
N LYS A 75 -24.77 2.84 6.17
CA LYS A 75 -25.73 1.97 5.44
C LYS A 75 -25.26 0.53 5.34
N THR A 76 -23.95 0.33 5.16
CA THR A 76 -23.34 -1.00 4.95
C THR A 76 -22.83 -1.65 6.25
N GLY A 77 -22.93 -0.95 7.38
CA GLY A 77 -22.45 -1.42 8.68
C GLY A 77 -20.94 -1.61 8.73
N ARG A 78 -20.18 -0.69 8.14
CA ARG A 78 -18.71 -0.68 8.17
C ARG A 78 -18.18 0.32 9.16
N ASN A 79 -17.06 -0.04 9.77
CA ASN A 79 -16.35 0.80 10.73
C ASN A 79 -14.88 1.01 10.35
N ILE A 80 -14.36 0.35 9.32
CA ILE A 80 -13.04 0.64 8.76
C ILE A 80 -13.17 1.06 7.29
N ILE A 81 -12.51 2.15 6.92
CA ILE A 81 -12.30 2.53 5.52
C ILE A 81 -10.80 2.68 5.26
N VAL A 82 -10.34 2.14 4.13
CA VAL A 82 -8.94 2.19 3.72
C VAL A 82 -8.83 2.90 2.38
N PHE A 83 -8.32 4.14 2.39
CA PHE A 83 -8.05 4.90 1.17
C PHE A 83 -6.70 4.50 0.58
N TYR A 84 -6.60 4.49 -0.75
CA TYR A 84 -5.34 4.25 -1.46
C TYR A 84 -5.00 5.39 -2.41
N GLY A 85 -3.81 5.96 -2.26
CA GLY A 85 -3.18 6.79 -3.28
C GLY A 85 -2.24 5.92 -4.11
N SER A 86 -2.60 5.58 -5.35
CA SER A 86 -1.86 4.61 -6.17
C SER A 86 -1.81 4.99 -7.66
N GLN A 87 -0.63 4.93 -8.26
CA GLN A 87 -0.46 5.08 -9.71
C GLN A 87 -0.44 3.72 -10.43
N THR A 88 0.21 2.72 -9.85
CA THR A 88 0.45 1.39 -10.47
C THR A 88 -0.23 0.24 -9.73
N GLY A 89 -1.15 0.53 -8.79
CA GLY A 89 -2.01 -0.46 -8.12
C GLY A 89 -1.45 -1.09 -6.85
N THR A 90 -0.17 -0.89 -6.49
CA THR A 90 0.41 -1.50 -5.27
C THR A 90 -0.29 -1.05 -3.98
N ALA A 91 -0.56 0.25 -3.84
CA ALA A 91 -1.23 0.78 -2.65
C ALA A 91 -2.71 0.38 -2.62
N GLU A 92 -3.35 0.27 -3.79
CA GLU A 92 -4.70 -0.28 -3.92
C GLU A 92 -4.76 -1.73 -3.43
N GLU A 93 -3.78 -2.57 -3.80
CA GLU A 93 -3.70 -3.95 -3.33
C GLU A 93 -3.53 -4.04 -1.81
N PHE A 94 -2.65 -3.22 -1.23
CA PHE A 94 -2.45 -3.13 0.21
C PHE A 94 -3.72 -2.69 0.95
N ALA A 95 -4.41 -1.67 0.44
CA ALA A 95 -5.68 -1.21 1.00
C ALA A 95 -6.77 -2.30 0.95
N ASN A 96 -6.86 -3.02 -0.17
CA ASN A 96 -7.78 -4.15 -0.31
C ASN A 96 -7.47 -5.26 0.70
N ARG A 97 -6.20 -5.61 0.91
CA ARG A 97 -5.77 -6.61 1.90
C ARG A 97 -6.16 -6.20 3.32
N LEU A 98 -5.89 -4.95 3.72
CA LEU A 98 -6.32 -4.44 5.03
C LEU A 98 -7.85 -4.44 5.18
N SER A 99 -8.59 -4.04 4.15
CA SER A 99 -10.05 -4.05 4.21
C SER A 99 -10.64 -5.45 4.42
N LYS A 100 -10.00 -6.49 3.84
CA LYS A 100 -10.37 -7.90 4.03
C LYS A 100 -10.02 -8.41 5.42
N ASP A 101 -8.82 -8.10 5.90
CA ASP A 101 -8.35 -8.51 7.21
C ASP A 101 -9.27 -8.00 8.33
N ALA A 102 -9.92 -6.84 8.17
CA ALA A 102 -10.90 -6.31 9.13
C ALA A 102 -11.95 -7.35 9.57
N HIS A 103 -12.43 -8.20 8.67
CA HIS A 103 -13.42 -9.23 8.98
C HIS A 103 -12.91 -10.24 10.02
N ARG A 104 -11.63 -10.60 9.94
CA ARG A 104 -10.95 -11.56 10.83
C ARG A 104 -10.82 -11.04 12.26
N TYR A 105 -10.93 -9.73 12.45
CA TYR A 105 -10.84 -9.06 13.75
C TYR A 105 -12.21 -8.58 14.24
N GLY A 106 -13.30 -9.14 13.72
CA GLY A 106 -14.67 -8.78 14.13
C GLY A 106 -15.09 -7.38 13.71
N MET A 107 -14.36 -6.77 12.76
CA MET A 107 -14.63 -5.46 12.19
C MET A 107 -15.10 -5.60 10.74
N ARG A 108 -15.55 -4.51 10.12
CA ARG A 108 -15.98 -4.49 8.72
C ARG A 108 -15.30 -3.36 7.97
N GLY A 109 -14.45 -3.75 7.03
CA GLY A 109 -13.66 -2.84 6.21
C GLY A 109 -14.22 -2.61 4.80
N MET A 110 -13.86 -1.50 4.19
CA MET A 110 -13.91 -1.29 2.73
C MET A 110 -12.65 -0.57 2.25
N SER A 111 -12.24 -0.83 1.02
CA SER A 111 -11.27 -0.01 0.31
C SER A 111 -11.98 1.05 -0.54
N ALA A 112 -11.37 2.22 -0.70
CA ALA A 112 -11.94 3.33 -1.46
C ALA A 112 -10.86 4.15 -2.18
N ASP A 113 -11.17 4.60 -3.39
CA ASP A 113 -10.36 5.59 -4.10
C ASP A 113 -10.69 6.99 -3.51
N PRO A 114 -9.72 7.74 -2.97
CA PRO A 114 -9.97 9.08 -2.46
C PRO A 114 -10.46 10.07 -3.55
N GLU A 115 -10.17 9.84 -4.83
CA GLU A 115 -10.63 10.69 -5.95
C GLU A 115 -12.17 10.67 -6.09
N GLU A 116 -12.82 9.57 -5.69
CA GLU A 116 -14.27 9.38 -5.80
C GLU A 116 -15.06 10.07 -4.67
N TYR A 117 -14.41 10.55 -3.61
CA TYR A 117 -15.10 11.06 -2.42
C TYR A 117 -14.65 12.47 -2.02
N ASP A 118 -15.44 13.11 -1.17
CA ASP A 118 -15.02 14.34 -0.48
C ASP A 118 -14.46 13.99 0.91
N LEU A 119 -13.16 14.20 1.09
CA LEU A 119 -12.47 13.87 2.34
C LEU A 119 -12.79 14.88 3.47
N ALA A 120 -13.52 15.96 3.16
CA ALA A 120 -14.15 16.79 4.18
C ALA A 120 -15.07 15.99 5.12
N ASP A 121 -15.67 14.88 4.64
CA ASP A 121 -16.53 14.00 5.43
C ASP A 121 -15.81 13.27 6.57
N LEU A 122 -14.47 13.32 6.64
CA LEU A 122 -13.70 12.77 7.75
C LEU A 122 -14.17 13.31 9.11
N SER A 123 -14.66 14.55 9.19
CA SER A 123 -15.20 15.13 10.43
C SER A 123 -16.44 14.41 10.95
N SER A 124 -17.19 13.74 10.07
CA SER A 124 -18.38 12.95 10.40
C SER A 124 -18.06 11.47 10.68
N LEU A 125 -16.82 11.02 10.44
CA LEU A 125 -16.41 9.65 10.72
C LEU A 125 -16.63 9.22 12.19
N PRO A 126 -16.41 10.07 13.22
CA PRO A 126 -16.64 9.73 14.62
C PRO A 126 -18.11 9.42 14.98
N GLU A 127 -19.05 9.68 14.07
CA GLU A 127 -20.46 9.29 14.22
C GLU A 127 -20.68 7.78 14.08
N ILE A 128 -19.67 7.03 13.62
CA ILE A 128 -19.67 5.57 13.51
C ILE A 128 -18.93 4.98 14.71
N ASP A 129 -19.54 4.01 15.39
CA ASP A 129 -18.90 3.35 16.52
C ASP A 129 -17.65 2.58 16.09
N LYS A 130 -16.59 2.67 16.91
CA LYS A 130 -15.27 2.07 16.65
C LYS A 130 -14.74 2.34 15.24
N SER A 131 -14.96 3.56 14.72
CA SER A 131 -14.53 3.97 13.39
C SER A 131 -13.00 4.16 13.29
N LEU A 132 -12.40 3.68 12.21
CA LEU A 132 -10.98 3.87 11.87
C LEU A 132 -10.85 4.17 10.36
N VAL A 133 -10.01 5.14 10.01
CA VAL A 133 -9.58 5.37 8.63
C VAL A 133 -8.11 5.00 8.46
N VAL A 134 -7.76 4.29 7.40
CA VAL A 134 -6.37 3.95 7.07
C VAL A 134 -6.02 4.51 5.70
N PHE A 135 -4.79 5.00 5.53
CA PHE A 135 -4.30 5.53 4.27
C PHE A 135 -3.08 4.75 3.78
N CYS A 136 -3.19 4.10 2.62
CA CYS A 136 -2.06 3.51 1.91
C CYS A 136 -1.62 4.49 0.80
N MET A 137 -0.55 5.26 1.04
CA MET A 137 -0.20 6.41 0.19
C MET A 137 1.13 6.18 -0.51
N ALA A 138 1.10 5.98 -1.83
CA ALA A 138 2.31 6.00 -2.63
C ALA A 138 2.75 7.44 -2.95
N THR A 139 4.07 7.65 -3.01
CA THR A 139 4.70 8.91 -3.40
C THR A 139 5.24 8.80 -4.82
N TYR A 140 4.97 9.79 -5.68
CA TYR A 140 5.40 9.83 -7.08
C TYR A 140 6.15 11.14 -7.38
N GLY A 141 6.69 11.26 -8.60
CA GLY A 141 7.39 12.47 -9.04
C GLY A 141 8.56 12.86 -8.12
N GLU A 142 8.62 14.13 -7.75
CA GLU A 142 9.63 14.67 -6.83
C GLU A 142 9.06 14.81 -5.41
N GLY A 143 8.38 13.76 -4.93
CA GLY A 143 7.71 13.75 -3.63
C GLY A 143 6.22 14.10 -3.67
N ASP A 144 5.66 14.21 -4.86
CA ASP A 144 4.27 14.54 -5.14
C ASP A 144 3.31 13.39 -4.73
N PRO A 145 2.01 13.70 -4.49
CA PRO A 145 0.98 12.67 -4.37
C PRO A 145 0.83 11.90 -5.69
N THR A 146 0.13 10.76 -5.62
CA THR A 146 -0.39 10.07 -6.80
C THR A 146 -1.56 10.85 -7.40
N ASP A 147 -1.81 10.67 -8.71
CA ASP A 147 -2.85 11.44 -9.42
C ASP A 147 -4.22 11.33 -8.73
N ASN A 148 -4.62 10.11 -8.34
CA ASN A 148 -5.90 9.86 -7.68
C ASN A 148 -5.99 10.43 -6.25
N ALA A 149 -4.87 10.88 -5.67
CA ALA A 149 -4.81 11.50 -4.36
C ALA A 149 -4.54 13.01 -4.42
N GLN A 150 -4.44 13.62 -5.61
CA GLN A 150 -4.12 15.04 -5.77
C GLN A 150 -5.18 15.94 -5.10
N ASP A 151 -6.47 15.69 -5.34
CA ASP A 151 -7.56 16.47 -4.72
C ASP A 151 -7.54 16.37 -3.18
N PHE A 152 -7.20 15.20 -2.64
CA PHE A 152 -7.06 15.00 -1.20
C PHE A 152 -5.85 15.75 -0.64
N TYR A 153 -4.73 15.73 -1.37
CA TYR A 153 -3.53 16.48 -1.02
C TYR A 153 -3.80 17.99 -0.97
N ASP A 154 -4.43 18.55 -2.00
CA ASP A 154 -4.79 19.95 -2.08
C ASP A 154 -5.74 20.35 -0.93
N TRP A 155 -6.73 19.49 -0.62
CA TRP A 155 -7.61 19.71 0.52
C TRP A 155 -6.85 19.76 1.85
N LEU A 156 -5.91 18.85 2.08
CA LEU A 156 -5.08 18.84 3.30
C LEU A 156 -4.24 20.11 3.46
N GLN A 157 -3.79 20.72 2.35
CA GLN A 157 -3.03 21.98 2.39
C GLN A 157 -3.89 23.17 2.81
N GLU A 158 -5.15 23.21 2.36
CA GLU A 158 -6.01 24.39 2.50
C GLU A 158 -6.97 24.32 3.69
N THR A 159 -7.27 23.11 4.18
CA THR A 159 -8.29 22.88 5.20
C THR A 159 -7.85 23.25 6.62
N ASP A 160 -8.79 23.75 7.42
CA ASP A 160 -8.67 23.95 8.87
C ASP A 160 -9.79 23.19 9.63
N VAL A 161 -10.36 22.15 9.00
CA VAL A 161 -11.41 21.33 9.60
C VAL A 161 -10.86 20.59 10.83
N ASP A 162 -11.62 20.62 11.92
CA ASP A 162 -11.31 19.88 13.14
C ASP A 162 -11.67 18.40 12.98
N LEU A 163 -10.66 17.53 13.04
CA LEU A 163 -10.77 16.08 12.98
C LEU A 163 -10.68 15.44 14.37
N THR A 164 -10.95 16.19 15.43
CA THR A 164 -11.01 15.67 16.80
C THR A 164 -11.92 14.44 16.88
N GLY A 165 -11.37 13.36 17.41
CA GLY A 165 -12.08 12.09 17.56
C GLY A 165 -12.03 11.18 16.33
N VAL A 166 -11.42 11.60 15.23
CA VAL A 166 -11.05 10.71 14.12
C VAL A 166 -9.86 9.85 14.54
N LYS A 167 -9.91 8.56 14.22
CA LYS A 167 -8.81 7.61 14.47
C LYS A 167 -8.21 7.25 13.14
N PHE A 168 -6.89 7.31 13.02
CA PHE A 168 -6.23 7.03 11.75
C PHE A 168 -4.94 6.20 11.88
N ALA A 169 -4.53 5.59 10.78
CA ALA A 169 -3.19 5.03 10.57
C ALA A 169 -2.75 5.24 9.12
N VAL A 170 -1.44 5.32 8.87
CA VAL A 170 -0.88 5.55 7.53
C VAL A 170 0.22 4.54 7.24
N PHE A 171 0.18 3.96 6.05
CA PHE A 171 1.29 3.20 5.47
C PHE A 171 1.75 3.92 4.19
N GLY A 172 2.95 4.50 4.23
CA GLY A 172 3.58 5.11 3.08
C GLY A 172 4.27 4.07 2.19
N LEU A 173 4.15 4.25 0.87
CA LEU A 173 4.91 3.51 -0.13
C LEU A 173 5.86 4.49 -0.83
N GLY A 174 7.15 4.22 -0.78
CA GLY A 174 8.18 5.04 -1.41
C GLY A 174 9.41 4.23 -1.77
N ASN A 175 10.47 4.91 -2.20
CA ASN A 175 11.73 4.29 -2.57
C ASN A 175 12.88 5.18 -2.08
N LYS A 176 13.81 4.63 -1.28
CA LYS A 176 14.91 5.40 -0.65
C LYS A 176 15.93 5.97 -1.64
N THR A 177 15.92 5.53 -2.90
CA THR A 177 16.78 6.11 -3.94
C THR A 177 16.32 7.50 -4.40
N TYR A 178 15.06 7.86 -4.13
CA TYR A 178 14.53 9.20 -4.39
C TYR A 178 14.84 10.15 -3.24
N GLU A 179 15.02 11.43 -3.56
CA GLU A 179 15.31 12.48 -2.59
C GLU A 179 14.19 12.61 -1.53
N HIS A 180 12.94 12.50 -1.98
CA HIS A 180 11.75 12.68 -1.16
C HIS A 180 11.12 11.34 -0.72
N PHE A 181 11.89 10.51 -0.03
CA PHE A 181 11.44 9.20 0.46
C PHE A 181 10.15 9.30 1.30
N ASN A 182 9.07 8.66 0.83
CA ASN A 182 7.77 8.57 1.50
C ASN A 182 7.12 9.93 1.83
N ALA A 183 7.39 10.97 1.03
CA ALA A 183 6.91 12.32 1.30
C ALA A 183 5.39 12.40 1.47
N MET A 184 4.61 11.74 0.61
CA MET A 184 3.14 11.77 0.71
C MET A 184 2.63 11.07 1.97
N GLY A 185 3.16 9.88 2.29
CA GLY A 185 2.78 9.16 3.52
C GLY A 185 3.12 9.94 4.79
N LYS A 186 4.32 10.53 4.85
CA LYS A 186 4.75 11.40 5.95
C LYS A 186 3.87 12.64 6.08
N TYR A 187 3.54 13.28 4.95
CA TYR A 187 2.70 14.46 4.93
C TYR A 187 1.30 14.18 5.46
N VAL A 188 0.63 13.14 4.96
CA VAL A 188 -0.71 12.75 5.40
C VAL A 188 -0.72 12.42 6.89
N ASP A 189 0.24 11.62 7.36
CA ASP A 189 0.35 11.25 8.77
C ASP A 189 0.50 12.46 9.69
N GLN A 190 1.42 13.36 9.34
CA GLN A 190 1.66 14.58 10.11
C GLN A 190 0.46 15.54 10.06
N ARG A 191 -0.17 15.70 8.89
CA ARG A 191 -1.25 16.67 8.70
C ARG A 191 -2.54 16.24 9.38
N LEU A 192 -2.88 14.95 9.37
CA LEU A 192 -4.05 14.43 10.10
C LEU A 192 -3.93 14.66 11.61
N GLU A 193 -2.75 14.45 12.18
CA GLU A 193 -2.50 14.74 13.60
C GLU A 193 -2.60 16.25 13.91
N GLN A 194 -2.11 17.12 13.01
CA GLN A 194 -2.25 18.58 13.15
C GLN A 194 -3.70 19.04 13.14
N LEU A 195 -4.57 18.36 12.40
CA LEU A 195 -6.01 18.63 12.34
C LEU A 195 -6.78 18.03 13.53
N GLY A 196 -6.11 17.37 14.48
CA GLY A 196 -6.72 16.85 15.70
C GLY A 196 -7.08 15.37 15.68
N ALA A 197 -6.80 14.66 14.59
CA ALA A 197 -7.01 13.22 14.53
C ALA A 197 -6.00 12.46 15.41
N GLN A 198 -6.41 11.31 15.92
CA GLN A 198 -5.58 10.45 16.78
C GLN A 198 -4.95 9.33 15.97
N ARG A 199 -3.61 9.29 15.94
CA ARG A 199 -2.85 8.18 15.35
C ARG A 199 -2.99 6.93 16.22
N ILE A 200 -3.40 5.81 15.62
CA ILE A 200 -3.59 4.52 16.31
C ILE A 200 -2.36 3.62 16.22
N PHE A 201 -1.64 3.70 15.11
CA PHE A 201 -0.44 2.92 14.89
C PHE A 201 0.62 3.77 14.18
N GLU A 202 1.89 3.43 14.36
CA GLU A 202 2.99 4.20 13.78
C GLU A 202 2.94 4.25 12.25
N LEU A 203 3.45 5.35 11.69
CA LEU A 203 3.59 5.50 10.24
C LEU A 203 4.49 4.41 9.67
N GLY A 204 3.94 3.61 8.76
CA GLY A 204 4.74 2.66 7.98
C GLY A 204 5.51 3.36 6.87
N LEU A 205 6.78 2.97 6.69
CA LEU A 205 7.67 3.53 5.66
C LEU A 205 8.15 2.41 4.74
N GLY A 206 7.30 1.98 3.81
CA GLY A 206 7.64 0.96 2.83
C GLY A 206 8.67 1.46 1.82
N ASP A 207 9.66 0.62 1.52
CA ASP A 207 10.80 0.93 0.64
C ASP A 207 10.92 -0.05 -0.53
N ASP A 208 10.62 0.45 -1.72
CA ASP A 208 10.68 -0.30 -2.98
C ASP A 208 12.12 -0.51 -3.51
N ASP A 209 13.14 0.16 -2.91
CA ASP A 209 14.55 -0.19 -3.17
C ASP A 209 14.94 -1.52 -2.50
N GLY A 210 14.28 -1.84 -1.38
CA GLY A 210 14.47 -3.07 -0.63
C GLY A 210 13.41 -4.11 -0.99
N ASN A 211 12.45 -4.31 -0.09
CA ASN A 211 11.31 -5.16 -0.34
C ASN A 211 10.06 -4.57 0.31
N LEU A 212 9.31 -3.83 -0.50
CA LEU A 212 8.07 -3.16 -0.11
C LEU A 212 6.99 -4.13 0.41
N GLU A 213 6.96 -5.37 -0.09
CA GLU A 213 6.02 -6.40 0.38
C GLU A 213 6.33 -6.80 1.83
N GLU A 214 7.60 -7.00 2.16
CA GLU A 214 8.05 -7.35 3.52
C GLU A 214 7.80 -6.23 4.52
N ASP A 215 8.07 -4.99 4.13
CA ASP A 215 7.78 -3.82 4.96
C ASP A 215 6.28 -3.73 5.27
N PHE A 216 5.43 -3.97 4.26
CA PHE A 216 3.99 -3.98 4.43
C PHE A 216 3.50 -5.12 5.33
N ILE A 217 3.99 -6.35 5.14
CA ILE A 217 3.63 -7.49 5.99
C ILE A 217 4.02 -7.20 7.45
N THR A 218 5.25 -6.73 7.68
CA THR A 218 5.77 -6.43 9.02
C THR A 218 4.94 -5.36 9.71
N TRP A 219 4.57 -4.30 8.98
CA TRP A 219 3.70 -3.25 9.48
C TRP A 219 2.30 -3.77 9.79
N ARG A 220 1.71 -4.54 8.86
CA ARG A 220 0.36 -5.10 8.98
C ARG A 220 0.20 -6.05 10.17
N GLU A 221 1.19 -6.90 10.41
CA GLU A 221 1.19 -7.86 11.53
C GLU A 221 1.21 -7.20 12.89
N GLN A 222 1.80 -6.01 13.01
CA GLN A 222 1.83 -5.22 14.24
C GLN A 222 0.64 -4.24 14.34
N PHE A 223 0.16 -3.76 13.19
CA PHE A 223 -1.00 -2.88 13.08
C PHE A 223 -2.26 -3.53 13.66
N TRP A 224 -2.60 -4.76 13.26
CA TRP A 224 -3.84 -5.40 13.71
C TRP A 224 -3.92 -5.65 15.22
N PRO A 225 -2.87 -6.15 15.90
CA PRO A 225 -2.83 -6.21 17.36
C PRO A 225 -3.06 -4.85 18.04
N ALA A 226 -2.47 -3.78 17.53
CA ALA A 226 -2.66 -2.44 18.07
C ALA A 226 -4.11 -1.95 17.92
N VAL A 227 -4.74 -2.22 16.77
CA VAL A 227 -6.17 -1.94 16.52
C VAL A 227 -7.05 -2.73 17.51
N CYS A 228 -6.74 -4.01 17.72
CA CYS A 228 -7.46 -4.87 18.65
C CYS A 228 -7.40 -4.35 20.08
N GLU A 229 -6.20 -4.00 20.56
CA GLU A 229 -5.97 -3.43 21.89
C GLU A 229 -6.70 -2.10 22.06
N PHE A 230 -6.62 -1.22 21.07
CA PHE A 230 -7.24 0.11 21.14
C PHE A 230 -8.77 0.05 21.17
N PHE A 231 -9.40 -0.76 20.32
CA PHE A 231 -10.86 -0.86 20.22
C PHE A 231 -11.49 -1.93 21.12
N GLY A 232 -10.67 -2.71 21.83
CA GLY A 232 -11.11 -3.83 22.64
C GLY A 232 -11.87 -4.87 21.81
N VAL A 233 -11.30 -5.26 20.67
CA VAL A 233 -11.80 -6.34 19.81
C VAL A 233 -10.79 -7.47 19.78
N GLU A 234 -11.24 -8.70 19.58
CA GLU A 234 -10.38 -9.89 19.52
C GLU A 234 -10.51 -10.54 18.14
N ALA A 235 -9.44 -11.20 17.70
CA ALA A 235 -9.47 -12.00 16.47
C ALA A 235 -10.51 -13.12 16.61
N THR A 236 -11.37 -13.30 15.61
CA THR A 236 -12.45 -14.28 15.65
C THR A 236 -11.95 -15.72 15.49
N GLY A 237 -10.66 -15.91 15.17
CA GLY A 237 -10.05 -17.23 14.91
C GLY A 237 -10.53 -17.89 13.61
N GLU A 238 -11.36 -17.20 12.82
CA GLU A 238 -11.83 -17.68 11.53
C GLU A 238 -10.73 -17.47 10.46
N GLU A 239 -9.83 -18.44 10.33
CA GLU A 239 -8.95 -18.59 9.16
C GLU A 239 -9.73 -19.19 7.97
N SER A 240 -10.84 -18.58 7.58
CA SER A 240 -11.52 -18.97 6.34
C SER A 240 -10.93 -18.18 5.17
N SER A 241 -10.58 -18.86 4.08
CA SER A 241 -10.28 -18.20 2.80
C SER A 241 -11.57 -17.51 2.32
N ILE A 242 -11.67 -16.20 2.56
CA ILE A 242 -12.84 -15.42 2.16
C ILE A 242 -12.61 -14.94 0.73
N ARG A 243 -13.23 -15.66 -0.21
CA ARG A 243 -13.31 -15.23 -1.61
C ARG A 243 -13.99 -13.87 -1.68
N GLN A 244 -13.42 -12.93 -2.43
CA GLN A 244 -14.03 -11.62 -2.65
C GLN A 244 -14.98 -11.61 -3.84
N TYR A 245 -14.76 -12.49 -4.81
CA TYR A 245 -15.51 -12.53 -6.05
C TYR A 245 -16.12 -13.91 -6.28
N GLU A 246 -17.37 -13.91 -6.74
CA GLU A 246 -18.11 -15.05 -7.23
C GLU A 246 -17.89 -15.23 -8.74
N LEU A 247 -17.67 -16.46 -9.17
CA LEU A 247 -17.57 -16.81 -10.58
C LEU A 247 -18.96 -17.05 -11.17
N VAL A 248 -19.27 -16.35 -12.26
CA VAL A 248 -20.46 -16.57 -13.08
C VAL A 248 -20.00 -16.89 -14.51
N VAL A 249 -20.29 -18.10 -14.98
CA VAL A 249 -20.00 -18.53 -16.36
C VAL A 249 -21.20 -18.24 -17.25
N HIS A 250 -20.93 -17.71 -18.45
CA HIS A 250 -21.96 -17.33 -19.42
C HIS A 250 -21.90 -18.24 -20.64
N GLU A 251 -22.80 -19.23 -20.71
CA GLU A 251 -22.81 -20.23 -21.81
C GLU A 251 -23.36 -19.69 -23.14
N ASP A 252 -24.35 -18.79 -23.09
CA ASP A 252 -25.00 -18.19 -24.26
C ASP A 252 -25.04 -16.66 -24.11
N MET A 253 -23.95 -16.02 -24.52
CA MET A 253 -23.79 -14.57 -24.44
C MET A 253 -23.42 -13.98 -25.80
N ASP A 254 -24.08 -12.87 -26.14
CA ASP A 254 -23.74 -12.09 -27.32
C ASP A 254 -22.32 -11.53 -27.21
N THR A 255 -21.46 -11.91 -28.16
CA THR A 255 -20.08 -11.44 -28.27
C THR A 255 -19.94 -9.91 -28.28
N ALA A 256 -20.96 -9.18 -28.71
CA ALA A 256 -20.96 -7.71 -28.67
C ALA A 256 -20.98 -7.16 -27.23
N LYS A 257 -21.36 -7.96 -26.24
CA LYS A 257 -21.42 -7.62 -24.81
C LYS A 257 -20.19 -8.08 -24.02
N VAL A 258 -19.22 -8.71 -24.67
CA VAL A 258 -18.02 -9.27 -24.05
C VAL A 258 -16.85 -8.32 -24.28
N TYR A 259 -16.11 -8.02 -23.21
CA TYR A 259 -14.87 -7.25 -23.29
C TYR A 259 -13.76 -8.06 -23.97
N THR A 260 -12.95 -7.39 -24.78
CA THR A 260 -11.91 -8.03 -25.60
C THR A 260 -10.51 -7.41 -25.43
N GLY A 261 -10.24 -6.74 -24.30
CA GLY A 261 -8.93 -6.16 -23.95
C GLY A 261 -8.96 -4.65 -23.66
N GLU A 262 -10.13 -4.03 -23.73
CA GLU A 262 -10.35 -2.60 -23.50
C GLU A 262 -10.47 -2.27 -22.01
N MET A 263 -9.87 -1.15 -21.58
CA MET A 263 -9.71 -0.80 -20.16
C MET A 263 -10.96 -0.21 -19.50
N GLY A 264 -11.71 0.62 -20.24
CA GLY A 264 -12.83 1.37 -19.70
C GLY A 264 -14.17 0.86 -20.23
N ARG A 265 -14.81 1.68 -21.05
CA ARG A 265 -16.13 1.36 -21.60
C ARG A 265 -16.05 0.24 -22.63
N LEU A 266 -17.02 -0.67 -22.60
CA LEU A 266 -17.22 -1.68 -23.64
C LEU A 266 -17.29 -1.06 -25.06
N LYS A 267 -16.56 -1.66 -26.00
CA LYS A 267 -16.32 -1.23 -27.39
C LYS A 267 -15.66 0.15 -27.55
N SER A 268 -15.00 0.70 -26.53
CA SER A 268 -14.15 1.89 -26.60
C SER A 268 -12.95 1.76 -27.53
N TYR A 269 -12.31 0.58 -27.62
CA TYR A 269 -11.17 0.40 -28.54
C TYR A 269 -11.61 0.44 -30.01
N GLU A 270 -12.82 -0.02 -30.30
CA GLU A 270 -13.43 0.05 -31.63
C GLU A 270 -14.06 1.44 -31.90
N ASN A 271 -14.75 2.00 -30.91
CA ASN A 271 -15.47 3.27 -30.98
C ASN A 271 -14.71 4.38 -30.26
N GLN A 272 -13.52 4.70 -30.77
CA GLN A 272 -12.61 5.69 -30.20
C GLN A 272 -13.22 7.11 -30.26
N LYS A 273 -13.37 7.73 -29.09
CA LYS A 273 -13.90 9.10 -28.95
C LYS A 273 -13.07 9.87 -27.92
N PRO A 274 -12.58 11.08 -28.25
CA PRO A 274 -11.91 11.94 -27.28
C PRO A 274 -12.84 12.39 -26.12
N PRO A 275 -12.29 12.79 -24.97
CA PRO A 275 -10.87 12.82 -24.63
C PRO A 275 -10.28 11.41 -24.41
N PHE A 276 -8.97 11.27 -24.63
CA PHE A 276 -8.23 10.03 -24.35
C PHE A 276 -7.34 10.23 -23.13
N ASP A 277 -7.40 9.27 -22.21
CA ASP A 277 -6.74 9.27 -20.90
C ASP A 277 -6.48 7.82 -20.46
N ALA A 278 -6.11 7.60 -19.20
CA ALA A 278 -5.86 6.25 -18.67
C ALA A 278 -7.10 5.33 -18.74
N LYS A 279 -8.31 5.87 -18.56
CA LYS A 279 -9.57 5.10 -18.59
C LYS A 279 -10.08 4.88 -20.02
N ASN A 280 -9.64 5.69 -20.98
CA ASN A 280 -9.98 5.60 -22.40
C ASN A 280 -8.73 5.86 -23.27
N PRO A 281 -7.82 4.87 -23.44
CA PRO A 281 -6.59 5.10 -24.18
C PRO A 281 -6.84 5.18 -25.70
N PHE A 282 -5.97 5.92 -26.39
CA PHE A 282 -5.98 6.05 -27.85
C PHE A 282 -5.19 4.92 -28.52
N LEU A 283 -5.78 4.25 -29.52
CA LEU A 283 -5.09 3.21 -30.30
C LEU A 283 -4.22 3.86 -31.40
N ALA A 284 -3.04 4.32 -31.00
CA ALA A 284 -2.06 4.91 -31.92
C ALA A 284 -1.45 3.87 -32.86
N ALA A 285 -1.37 4.21 -34.15
CA ALA A 285 -0.72 3.35 -35.14
C ALA A 285 0.81 3.45 -35.01
N VAL A 286 1.50 2.31 -34.96
CA VAL A 286 2.97 2.27 -34.98
C VAL A 286 3.46 2.49 -36.42
N THR A 287 3.94 3.69 -36.73
CA THR A 287 4.40 4.06 -38.07
C THR A 287 5.86 3.71 -38.31
N THR A 288 6.67 3.77 -37.25
CA THR A 288 8.08 3.38 -37.26
C THR A 288 8.36 2.43 -36.11
N ASN A 289 9.08 1.35 -36.37
CA ASN A 289 9.72 0.51 -35.36
C ASN A 289 11.08 0.08 -35.91
N ARG A 290 12.16 0.71 -35.43
CA ARG A 290 13.51 0.47 -35.94
C ARG A 290 14.51 0.24 -34.81
N LYS A 291 15.47 -0.64 -35.07
CA LYS A 291 16.59 -0.90 -34.16
C LYS A 291 17.57 0.28 -34.16
N LEU A 292 17.92 0.76 -32.98
CA LEU A 292 18.85 1.88 -32.76
C LEU A 292 20.30 1.43 -32.62
N ASN A 293 20.54 0.35 -31.88
CA ASN A 293 21.88 -0.13 -31.60
C ASN A 293 22.37 -1.09 -32.69
N GLN A 294 23.68 -1.08 -32.97
CA GLN A 294 24.27 -1.97 -33.98
C GLN A 294 24.62 -3.36 -33.40
N GLY A 295 24.87 -3.43 -32.08
CA GLY A 295 25.22 -4.68 -31.38
C GLY A 295 24.05 -5.65 -31.25
N THR A 296 24.35 -6.87 -30.81
CA THR A 296 23.37 -7.96 -30.62
C THR A 296 23.07 -8.27 -29.17
N GLU A 297 23.86 -7.76 -28.22
CA GLU A 297 23.71 -8.04 -26.78
C GLU A 297 22.37 -7.54 -26.21
N ARG A 298 21.92 -6.36 -26.66
CA ARG A 298 20.64 -5.75 -26.27
C ARG A 298 19.86 -5.36 -27.53
N HIS A 299 18.56 -5.14 -27.39
CA HIS A 299 17.73 -4.59 -28.46
C HIS A 299 17.21 -3.21 -28.03
N LEU A 300 17.82 -2.14 -28.54
CA LEU A 300 17.35 -0.77 -28.35
C LEU A 300 16.53 -0.41 -29.58
N MET A 301 15.31 0.08 -29.37
CA MET A 301 14.36 0.38 -30.45
C MET A 301 13.86 1.82 -30.37
N HIS A 302 13.51 2.35 -31.54
CA HIS A 302 12.84 3.64 -31.72
C HIS A 302 11.48 3.37 -32.34
N LEU A 303 10.43 3.81 -31.64
CA LEU A 303 9.06 3.71 -32.09
C LEU A 303 8.50 5.10 -32.38
N GLU A 304 7.66 5.20 -33.40
CA GLU A 304 6.84 6.39 -33.67
C GLU A 304 5.38 5.96 -33.64
N LEU A 305 4.60 6.66 -32.81
CA LEU A 305 3.18 6.42 -32.62
C LEU A 305 2.39 7.57 -33.25
N ASP A 306 1.58 7.28 -34.26
CA ASP A 306 0.73 8.28 -34.88
C ASP A 306 -0.50 8.56 -34.02
N ILE A 307 -0.61 9.81 -33.58
CA ILE A 307 -1.71 10.33 -32.76
C ILE A 307 -2.59 11.33 -33.54
N SER A 308 -2.51 11.32 -34.86
CA SER A 308 -3.39 12.14 -35.72
C SER A 308 -4.86 11.92 -35.36
N ASP A 309 -5.66 12.99 -35.43
CA ASP A 309 -7.09 13.02 -35.10
C ASP A 309 -7.48 12.66 -33.64
N SER A 310 -6.53 12.25 -32.80
CA SER A 310 -6.79 11.93 -31.38
C SER A 310 -7.14 13.15 -30.53
N LYS A 311 -6.70 14.34 -30.97
CA LYS A 311 -6.70 15.61 -30.21
C LYS A 311 -5.81 15.60 -28.95
N ILE A 312 -4.98 14.57 -28.77
CA ILE A 312 -3.97 14.52 -27.71
C ILE A 312 -2.97 15.67 -27.93
N ARG A 313 -2.55 16.27 -26.82
CA ARG A 313 -1.51 17.30 -26.78
C ARG A 313 -0.42 16.80 -25.85
N TYR A 314 0.82 17.06 -26.21
CA TYR A 314 1.99 16.75 -25.38
C TYR A 314 3.11 17.74 -25.70
N GLU A 315 4.03 17.92 -24.77
CA GLU A 315 5.25 18.70 -24.88
C GLU A 315 6.48 17.80 -24.68
N SER A 316 7.66 18.32 -25.01
CA SER A 316 8.91 17.60 -24.77
C SER A 316 9.18 17.49 -23.27
N GLY A 317 9.32 16.26 -22.77
CA GLY A 317 9.46 15.97 -21.34
C GLY A 317 8.24 15.25 -20.76
N ASP A 318 7.09 15.29 -21.46
CA ASP A 318 5.93 14.49 -21.09
C ASP A 318 6.18 13.00 -21.28
N HIS A 319 5.43 12.19 -20.54
CA HIS A 319 5.49 10.73 -20.61
C HIS A 319 4.33 10.19 -21.45
N VAL A 320 4.59 9.07 -22.15
CA VAL A 320 3.55 8.28 -22.82
C VAL A 320 3.38 6.95 -22.08
N ALA A 321 2.18 6.70 -21.58
CA ALA A 321 1.81 5.41 -20.99
C ALA A 321 1.24 4.48 -22.06
N VAL A 322 1.55 3.18 -21.96
CA VAL A 322 1.08 2.15 -22.91
C VAL A 322 0.55 0.97 -22.12
N TYR A 323 -0.62 0.47 -22.49
CA TYR A 323 -1.16 -0.80 -22.00
C TYR A 323 -0.63 -1.96 -22.87
N PRO A 324 0.25 -2.83 -22.35
CA PRO A 324 0.81 -3.93 -23.12
C PRO A 324 -0.14 -5.15 -23.14
N ALA A 325 0.26 -6.17 -23.89
CA ALA A 325 -0.34 -7.50 -23.85
C ALA A 325 0.73 -8.52 -23.43
N ASN A 326 0.36 -9.48 -22.60
CA ASN A 326 1.23 -10.60 -22.24
C ASN A 326 1.52 -11.50 -23.45
N ASP A 327 2.62 -12.26 -23.39
CA ASP A 327 2.94 -13.26 -24.41
C ASP A 327 1.86 -14.34 -24.46
N SER A 328 1.24 -14.52 -25.62
CA SER A 328 0.24 -15.56 -25.88
C SER A 328 0.74 -16.97 -25.54
N THR A 329 2.04 -17.24 -25.68
CA THR A 329 2.67 -18.52 -25.32
C THR A 329 2.54 -18.77 -23.82
N LEU A 330 2.88 -17.76 -23.01
CA LEU A 330 2.78 -17.82 -21.56
C LEU A 330 1.32 -18.02 -21.11
N VAL A 331 0.39 -17.27 -21.71
CA VAL A 331 -1.06 -17.41 -21.45
C VAL A 331 -1.54 -18.83 -21.76
N ASN A 332 -1.16 -19.38 -22.91
CA ASN A 332 -1.52 -20.74 -23.31
C ASN A 332 -0.99 -21.80 -22.34
N GLN A 333 0.28 -21.68 -21.92
CA GLN A 333 0.90 -22.61 -20.98
C GLN A 333 0.21 -22.59 -19.61
N ILE A 334 -0.23 -21.41 -19.13
CA ILE A 334 -1.04 -21.31 -17.90
C ILE A 334 -2.36 -22.05 -18.05
N GLY A 335 -3.06 -21.90 -19.19
CA GLY A 335 -4.29 -22.65 -19.44
C GLY A 335 -4.08 -24.16 -19.49
N GLU A 336 -2.99 -24.59 -20.14
CA GLU A 336 -2.63 -26.01 -20.27
C GLU A 336 -2.32 -26.65 -18.92
N ILE A 337 -1.45 -26.04 -18.10
CA ILE A 337 -1.04 -26.61 -16.80
C ILE A 337 -2.21 -26.63 -15.80
N LEU A 338 -3.11 -25.64 -15.86
CA LEU A 338 -4.31 -25.59 -15.03
C LEU A 338 -5.46 -26.47 -15.57
N GLY A 339 -5.33 -27.03 -16.79
CA GLY A 339 -6.35 -27.84 -17.42
C GLY A 339 -7.67 -27.09 -17.66
N ALA A 340 -7.61 -25.79 -17.94
CA ALA A 340 -8.78 -24.92 -18.08
C ALA A 340 -8.99 -24.47 -19.54
N ASP A 341 -10.25 -24.39 -19.97
CA ASP A 341 -10.61 -23.78 -21.25
C ASP A 341 -10.56 -22.25 -21.13
N LEU A 342 -9.57 -21.65 -21.79
CA LEU A 342 -9.33 -20.21 -21.70
C LEU A 342 -10.37 -19.36 -22.45
N ASP A 343 -11.15 -19.96 -23.35
CA ASP A 343 -12.12 -19.25 -24.18
C ASP A 343 -13.53 -19.20 -23.55
N VAL A 344 -13.69 -19.74 -22.34
CA VAL A 344 -14.91 -19.62 -21.52
C VAL A 344 -15.17 -18.16 -21.17
N ILE A 345 -16.37 -17.68 -21.51
CA ILE A 345 -16.85 -16.34 -21.14
C ILE A 345 -17.36 -16.38 -19.70
N MET A 346 -16.83 -15.50 -18.86
CA MET A 346 -17.17 -15.44 -17.44
C MET A 346 -17.21 -14.02 -16.89
N SER A 347 -17.69 -13.89 -15.66
CA SER A 347 -17.58 -12.69 -14.85
C SER A 347 -17.18 -13.06 -13.43
N LEU A 348 -16.41 -12.17 -12.82
CA LEU A 348 -16.11 -12.22 -11.39
C LEU A 348 -16.86 -11.07 -10.72
N ASN A 349 -17.93 -11.40 -10.01
CA ASN A 349 -18.81 -10.42 -9.36
C ASN A 349 -18.40 -10.28 -7.91
N ASN A 350 -18.18 -9.05 -7.45
CA ASN A 350 -17.83 -8.80 -6.05
C ASN A 350 -19.00 -9.23 -5.15
N LEU A 351 -18.72 -10.10 -4.18
CA LEU A 351 -19.71 -10.53 -3.18
C LEU A 351 -20.15 -9.38 -2.28
N ASP A 352 -19.33 -8.33 -2.21
CA ASP A 352 -19.70 -7.06 -1.62
C ASP A 352 -20.56 -6.23 -2.59
N GLU A 353 -21.88 -6.44 -2.55
CA GLU A 353 -22.86 -5.76 -3.41
C GLU A 353 -22.81 -4.22 -3.30
N GLU A 354 -22.29 -3.69 -2.19
CA GLU A 354 -22.25 -2.24 -1.93
C GLU A 354 -20.90 -1.60 -2.33
N SER A 355 -19.90 -2.41 -2.72
CA SER A 355 -18.65 -1.91 -3.29
C SER A 355 -18.88 -1.32 -4.69
N ASN A 356 -18.20 -0.21 -5.01
CA ASN A 356 -18.20 0.35 -6.37
C ASN A 356 -17.39 -0.53 -7.33
N LYS A 357 -16.38 -1.24 -6.82
CA LYS A 357 -15.55 -2.18 -7.58
C LYS A 357 -16.30 -3.49 -7.78
N LYS A 358 -17.20 -3.52 -8.76
CA LYS A 358 -18.05 -4.68 -9.07
C LYS A 358 -17.28 -5.87 -9.60
N HIS A 359 -16.16 -5.64 -10.27
CA HIS A 359 -15.33 -6.66 -10.91
C HIS A 359 -13.85 -6.37 -10.66
N PRO A 360 -12.98 -7.39 -10.68
CA PRO A 360 -11.53 -7.19 -10.54
C PRO A 360 -10.91 -6.55 -11.79
N PHE A 361 -11.55 -6.72 -12.95
CA PHE A 361 -11.18 -6.19 -14.27
C PHE A 361 -12.45 -6.15 -15.15
N PRO A 362 -12.42 -5.54 -16.36
CA PRO A 362 -13.59 -5.44 -17.22
C PRO A 362 -14.24 -6.81 -17.51
N CYS A 363 -15.51 -6.96 -17.10
CA CYS A 363 -16.32 -8.18 -17.23
C CYS A 363 -17.67 -7.85 -17.91
N PRO A 364 -18.29 -8.81 -18.63
CA PRO A 364 -17.85 -10.18 -18.88
C PRO A 364 -16.67 -10.27 -19.88
N THR A 365 -15.80 -11.26 -19.71
CA THR A 365 -14.61 -11.49 -20.56
C THR A 365 -14.23 -12.98 -20.55
N THR A 366 -13.39 -13.41 -21.48
CA THR A 366 -12.77 -14.75 -21.41
C THR A 366 -11.57 -14.77 -20.47
N TYR A 367 -11.19 -15.95 -19.97
CA TYR A 367 -9.94 -16.11 -19.21
C TYR A 367 -8.72 -15.73 -20.06
N ARG A 368 -8.71 -16.08 -21.35
CA ARG A 368 -7.65 -15.70 -22.29
C ARG A 368 -7.46 -14.20 -22.34
N THR A 369 -8.55 -13.44 -22.53
CA THR A 369 -8.50 -11.98 -22.58
C THR A 369 -8.02 -11.41 -21.25
N ALA A 370 -8.52 -11.92 -20.12
CA ALA A 370 -8.09 -11.45 -18.79
C ALA A 370 -6.58 -11.67 -18.56
N LEU A 371 -6.07 -12.88 -18.83
CA LEU A 371 -4.64 -13.21 -18.72
C LEU A 371 -3.77 -12.45 -19.72
N THR A 372 -4.33 -12.04 -20.87
CA THR A 372 -3.56 -11.33 -21.90
C THR A 372 -3.45 -9.83 -21.60
N TYR A 373 -4.53 -9.18 -21.15
CA TYR A 373 -4.59 -7.71 -21.11
C TYR A 373 -4.78 -7.11 -19.71
N TYR A 374 -5.33 -7.85 -18.75
CA TYR A 374 -5.79 -7.27 -17.48
C TYR A 374 -4.98 -7.72 -16.27
N LEU A 375 -4.23 -8.81 -16.38
CA LEU A 375 -3.51 -9.42 -15.26
C LEU A 375 -2.01 -9.38 -15.49
N ASP A 376 -1.28 -9.10 -14.42
CA ASP A 376 0.16 -9.35 -14.39
C ASP A 376 0.41 -10.83 -14.08
N ILE A 377 0.99 -11.52 -15.05
CA ILE A 377 1.38 -12.93 -14.94
C ILE A 377 2.90 -13.12 -15.06
N THR A 378 3.66 -12.04 -14.92
CA THR A 378 5.11 -11.99 -15.18
C THR A 378 5.92 -11.52 -13.98
N ASN A 379 5.35 -10.72 -13.09
CA ASN A 379 6.02 -10.30 -11.87
C ASN A 379 5.99 -11.42 -10.81
N PRO A 380 6.96 -11.45 -9.88
CA PRO A 380 6.94 -12.38 -8.77
C PRO A 380 5.64 -12.25 -7.96
N PRO A 381 4.86 -13.34 -7.77
CA PRO A 381 3.63 -13.27 -6.98
C PRO A 381 3.89 -12.81 -5.54
N ARG A 382 2.94 -12.06 -5.00
CA ARG A 382 2.98 -11.61 -3.60
C ARG A 382 2.63 -12.75 -2.64
N THR A 383 3.06 -12.60 -1.40
CA THR A 383 2.87 -13.61 -0.33
C THR A 383 1.41 -14.01 -0.12
N ASN A 384 0.47 -13.07 -0.21
CA ASN A 384 -0.96 -13.37 -0.09
C ASN A 384 -1.47 -14.29 -1.20
N VAL A 385 -0.94 -14.16 -2.42
CA VAL A 385 -1.31 -15.05 -3.53
C VAL A 385 -0.82 -16.46 -3.23
N LEU A 386 0.43 -16.61 -2.75
CA LEU A 386 0.99 -17.91 -2.37
C LEU A 386 0.22 -18.56 -1.22
N TYR A 387 -0.14 -17.77 -0.20
CA TYR A 387 -0.94 -18.24 0.93
C TYR A 387 -2.30 -18.79 0.49
N GLU A 388 -3.03 -18.05 -0.35
CA GLU A 388 -4.33 -18.48 -0.86
C GLU A 388 -4.24 -19.65 -1.85
N LEU A 389 -3.10 -19.80 -2.54
CA LEU A 389 -2.85 -20.93 -3.44
C LEU A 389 -2.47 -22.21 -2.69
N ALA A 390 -1.93 -22.11 -1.47
CA ALA A 390 -1.46 -23.24 -0.68
C ALA A 390 -2.54 -24.32 -0.49
N GLN A 391 -3.80 -23.92 -0.31
CA GLN A 391 -4.92 -24.84 -0.14
C GLN A 391 -5.23 -25.73 -1.37
N TYR A 392 -4.68 -25.39 -2.55
CA TYR A 392 -4.84 -26.17 -3.77
C TYR A 392 -3.64 -27.09 -4.06
N ALA A 393 -2.56 -26.99 -3.29
CA ALA A 393 -1.43 -27.90 -3.42
C ALA A 393 -1.80 -29.27 -2.82
N SER A 394 -1.76 -30.32 -3.65
CA SER A 394 -2.10 -31.68 -3.21
C SER A 394 -1.00 -32.35 -2.38
N GLU A 395 0.25 -31.95 -2.60
CA GLU A 395 1.40 -32.47 -1.88
C GLU A 395 1.61 -31.65 -0.59
N PRO A 396 1.55 -32.27 0.62
CA PRO A 396 1.64 -31.53 1.87
C PRO A 396 2.94 -30.72 2.03
N SER A 397 4.04 -31.19 1.44
CA SER A 397 5.31 -30.45 1.48
C SER A 397 5.27 -29.16 0.67
N GLU A 398 4.58 -29.15 -0.48
CA GLU A 398 4.40 -27.96 -1.32
C GLU A 398 3.42 -26.98 -0.67
N GLN A 399 2.32 -27.49 -0.11
CA GLN A 399 1.37 -26.69 0.67
C GLN A 399 2.07 -25.98 1.84
N GLU A 400 2.88 -26.70 2.61
CA GLU A 400 3.63 -26.14 3.74
C GLU A 400 4.64 -25.08 3.27
N HIS A 401 5.31 -25.29 2.14
CA HIS A 401 6.21 -24.27 1.56
C HIS A 401 5.46 -23.00 1.17
N LEU A 402 4.30 -23.12 0.53
CA LEU A 402 3.47 -21.98 0.15
C LEU A 402 2.97 -21.19 1.38
N HIS A 403 2.53 -21.89 2.44
CA HIS A 403 2.16 -21.24 3.71
C HIS A 403 3.35 -20.58 4.39
N LYS A 404 4.52 -21.23 4.44
CA LYS A 404 5.72 -20.66 5.06
C LYS A 404 6.20 -19.40 4.34
N MET A 405 6.10 -19.34 3.01
CA MET A 405 6.46 -18.14 2.25
C MET A 405 5.56 -16.93 2.56
N ALA A 406 4.45 -17.11 3.27
CA ALA A 406 3.62 -16.02 3.76
C ALA A 406 4.02 -15.50 5.16
N SER A 407 5.01 -16.12 5.80
CA SER A 407 5.56 -15.68 7.08
C SER A 407 6.46 -14.44 6.92
N SER A 408 6.30 -13.46 7.79
CA SER A 408 7.13 -12.24 7.86
C SER A 408 8.53 -12.46 8.44
N SER A 409 8.81 -13.65 8.97
CA SER A 409 10.06 -13.96 9.65
C SER A 409 10.49 -15.42 9.52
N GLY A 410 11.77 -15.69 9.80
CA GLY A 410 12.36 -17.03 9.79
C GLY A 410 12.63 -17.58 8.39
N GLU A 411 12.78 -18.91 8.30
CA GLU A 411 13.13 -19.64 7.06
C GLU A 411 12.10 -19.42 5.93
N GLY A 412 10.84 -19.15 6.27
CA GLY A 412 9.78 -18.90 5.28
C GLY A 412 10.02 -17.63 4.45
N LYS A 413 10.45 -16.55 5.10
CA LYS A 413 10.82 -15.29 4.43
C LYS A 413 12.04 -15.46 3.56
N GLU A 414 13.08 -16.13 4.07
CA GLU A 414 14.30 -16.41 3.29
C GLU A 414 13.98 -17.24 2.03
N LEU A 415 13.05 -18.20 2.16
CA LEU A 415 12.55 -18.98 1.04
C LEU A 415 11.79 -18.11 0.02
N TYR A 416 10.91 -17.21 0.46
CA TYR A 416 10.22 -16.29 -0.43
C TYR A 416 11.20 -15.39 -1.20
N LEU A 417 12.14 -14.76 -0.49
CA LEU A 417 13.13 -13.86 -1.08
C LEU A 417 14.01 -14.58 -2.10
N SER A 418 14.53 -15.76 -1.77
CA SER A 418 15.44 -16.50 -2.66
C SER A 418 14.72 -17.22 -3.80
N TRP A 419 13.62 -17.93 -3.50
CA TRP A 419 12.94 -18.80 -4.46
C TRP A 419 11.92 -18.04 -5.32
N VAL A 420 11.33 -16.95 -4.84
CA VAL A 420 10.34 -16.18 -5.62
C VAL A 420 10.95 -14.90 -6.18
N VAL A 421 11.47 -14.03 -5.30
CA VAL A 421 11.89 -12.67 -5.68
C VAL A 421 13.22 -12.68 -6.44
N GLU A 422 14.30 -13.21 -5.87
CA GLU A 422 15.64 -13.24 -6.46
C GLU A 422 15.69 -14.11 -7.71
N ALA A 423 15.03 -15.27 -7.68
CA ALA A 423 14.89 -16.15 -8.83
C ALA A 423 13.90 -15.64 -9.90
N ARG A 424 13.20 -14.52 -9.65
CA ARG A 424 12.21 -13.89 -10.56
C ARG A 424 11.17 -14.88 -11.09
N ARG A 425 10.63 -15.74 -10.22
CA ARG A 425 9.60 -16.72 -10.60
C ARG A 425 8.25 -16.03 -10.78
N HIS A 426 7.77 -15.99 -12.00
CA HIS A 426 6.39 -15.61 -12.33
C HIS A 426 5.40 -16.74 -12.00
N ILE A 427 4.08 -16.48 -12.08
CA ILE A 427 3.05 -17.46 -11.67
C ILE A 427 3.19 -18.83 -12.36
N LEU A 428 3.47 -18.86 -13.68
CA LEU A 428 3.66 -20.13 -14.40
C LEU A 428 4.90 -20.93 -13.93
N ALA A 429 5.90 -20.28 -13.34
CA ALA A 429 7.10 -20.99 -12.85
C ALA A 429 6.88 -21.58 -11.45
N ILE A 430 5.81 -21.15 -10.77
CA ILE A 430 5.39 -21.66 -9.46
C ILE A 430 4.38 -22.81 -9.63
N LEU A 431 3.45 -22.68 -10.57
CA LEU A 431 2.59 -23.76 -11.05
C LEU A 431 3.43 -24.88 -11.68
#